data_AF-A0AAJ6QC49-F1
#
_entry.id   AF-A0AAJ6QC49-F1
#
_cell.length_a   1.000
_cell.length_b   1.000
_cell.length_c   1.000
_cell.angle_alpha   90.00
_cell.angle_beta   90.00
_cell.angle_gamma   90.00
#
_symmetry.space_group_name_H-M   'P 1'
#
loop_
_entity.id
_entity.type
_entity.pdbx_description
1 polymer ?
#
loop_
_entity_poly.entity_id
_entity_poly.type
_entity_poly.pdbx_seq_one_letter_code
_entity_poly.pdbx_strand_id
1 'polypeptide(L)'
;MERLRMNVEVKEKLQDALAIMSLGENIPLSLSELHALSDDILTLAGDASVDASWYSKRMAVAAVYASSEFVMTRDTSAGLRDTEEFLSRRWADARAVKDKLSGVKQCLGFLGSTAVGLGRSWGLKL
;
A
#
# COMPACT_ATOMS: atom_id res chain seq x y z
N MET A 1 -3.74 1.03 13.45
CA MET A 1 -4.66 2.00 14.07
C MET A 1 -3.92 2.99 14.96
N GLU A 2 -3.01 2.54 15.82
CA GLU A 2 -2.26 3.40 16.77
C GLU A 2 -1.76 4.73 16.19
N ARG A 3 -1.05 4.71 15.06
CA ARG A 3 -0.55 5.95 14.44
C ARG A 3 -1.66 6.95 14.09
N LEU A 4 -2.79 6.49 13.56
CA LEU A 4 -3.93 7.35 13.20
C LEU A 4 -4.62 7.92 14.44
N ARG A 5 -4.66 7.17 15.55
CA ARG A 5 -5.26 7.62 16.81
C ARG A 5 -4.54 8.83 17.40
N MET A 6 -3.24 9.00 17.12
CA MET A 6 -2.50 10.19 17.53
C MET A 6 -2.99 11.48 16.84
N ASN A 7 -3.73 11.38 15.72
CA ASN A 7 -4.28 12.56 15.03
C ASN A 7 -5.63 13.01 15.63
N VAL A 8 -6.18 12.34 16.65
CA VAL A 8 -7.53 12.63 17.18
C VAL A 8 -7.66 14.07 17.68
N GLU A 9 -6.64 14.59 18.37
CA GLU A 9 -6.65 15.95 18.92
C GLU A 9 -6.68 17.04 17.83
N VAL A 10 -6.11 16.74 16.65
CA VAL A 10 -5.98 17.67 15.52
C VAL A 10 -6.95 17.34 14.38
N LYS A 11 -7.89 16.41 14.58
CA LYS A 11 -8.80 15.90 13.55
C LYS A 11 -9.58 17.02 12.83
N GLU A 12 -10.06 18.00 13.57
CA GLU A 12 -10.80 19.15 13.03
C GLU A 12 -9.96 20.02 12.07
N LYS A 13 -8.64 20.00 12.22
CA LYS A 13 -7.68 20.73 11.37
C LYS A 13 -7.03 19.85 10.30
N LEU A 14 -7.25 18.54 10.35
CA LEU A 14 -6.57 17.57 9.50
C LEU A 14 -6.91 17.76 8.02
N GLN A 15 -8.16 18.12 7.71
CA GLN A 15 -8.56 18.42 6.33
C GLN A 15 -7.80 19.62 5.75
N ASP A 16 -7.65 20.69 6.54
CA ASP A 16 -6.89 21.89 6.13
C ASP A 16 -5.40 21.57 6.00
N ALA A 17 -4.85 20.79 6.93
CA ALA A 17 -3.47 20.35 6.89
C ALA A 17 -3.17 19.53 5.61
N LEU A 18 -4.04 18.58 5.28
CA LEU A 18 -3.92 17.79 4.03
C LEU A 18 -4.01 18.67 2.78
N ALA A 19 -4.84 19.72 2.80
CA ALA A 19 -4.90 20.68 1.70
C ALA A 19 -3.58 21.45 1.54
N ILE A 20 -2.97 21.89 2.65
CA ILE A 20 -1.67 22.56 2.65
C ILE A 20 -0.55 21.62 2.16
N MET A 21 -0.55 20.37 2.62
CA MET A 21 0.39 19.33 2.18
C MET A 21 0.28 19.03 0.68
N SER A 22 -0.91 19.23 0.11
CA SER A 22 -1.19 19.01 -1.32
C SER A 22 -0.79 20.20 -2.21
N LEU A 23 -0.34 21.32 -1.63
CA LEU A 23 0.21 22.44 -2.40
C LEU A 23 1.55 22.01 -3.03
N GLY A 24 1.77 22.40 -4.29
CA GLY A 24 2.92 21.93 -5.09
C GLY A 24 4.27 22.04 -4.40
N GLU A 25 4.50 23.11 -3.64
CA GLU A 25 5.73 23.36 -2.88
C GLU A 25 5.93 22.39 -1.70
N ASN A 26 4.83 21.91 -1.11
CA ASN A 26 4.83 21.02 0.05
C ASN A 26 4.76 19.53 -0.34
N ILE A 27 4.38 19.20 -1.58
CA ILE A 27 4.24 17.82 -2.04
C ILE A 27 5.53 17.00 -1.82
N PRO A 28 6.72 17.46 -2.25
CA PRO A 28 7.93 16.66 -2.11
C PRO A 28 8.25 16.32 -0.64
N LEU A 29 8.10 17.30 0.24
CA LEU A 29 8.32 17.12 1.68
C LEU A 29 7.26 16.20 2.29
N SER A 30 5.98 16.43 1.98
CA SER A 30 4.86 15.63 2.50
C SER A 30 4.97 14.16 2.08
N LEU A 31 5.39 13.90 0.85
CA LEU A 31 5.63 12.54 0.36
C LEU A 31 6.86 11.89 1.00
N SER A 32 7.92 12.67 1.27
CA SER A 32 9.09 12.19 2.00
C SER A 32 8.73 11.75 3.41
N GLU A 33 7.96 12.56 4.14
CA GLU A 33 7.46 12.22 5.49
C GLU A 33 6.54 10.99 5.46
N LEU A 34 5.64 10.90 4.48
CA LEU A 34 4.79 9.72 4.32
C LEU A 34 5.60 8.45 4.00
N HIS A 35 6.65 8.58 3.20
CA HIS A 35 7.57 7.49 2.89
C HIS A 35 8.33 7.04 4.14
N ALA A 36 8.91 7.98 4.89
CA ALA A 36 9.61 7.70 6.14
C ALA A 36 8.69 7.00 7.15
N LEU A 37 7.46 7.50 7.33
CA LEU A 37 6.47 6.84 8.19
C LEU A 37 6.16 5.41 7.74
N SER A 38 6.04 5.18 6.44
CA SER A 38 5.77 3.85 5.89
C SER A 38 6.96 2.90 6.07
N ASP A 39 8.18 3.43 5.96
CA ASP A 39 9.43 2.72 6.24
C ASP A 39 9.50 2.32 7.71
N ASP A 40 9.24 3.24 8.63
CA ASP A 40 9.22 2.98 10.08
C ASP A 40 8.19 1.92 10.45
N ILE A 41 6.97 2.01 9.92
CA ILE A 41 5.91 1.01 10.18
C ILE A 41 6.37 -0.38 9.74
N LEU A 42 7.00 -0.50 8.57
CA LEU A 42 7.46 -1.80 8.06
C LEU A 42 8.69 -2.31 8.80
N THR A 43 9.60 -1.42 9.17
CA THR A 43 10.78 -1.75 9.97
C THR A 43 10.36 -2.27 11.36
N LEU A 44 9.41 -1.61 12.01
CA LEU A 44 8.82 -2.06 13.28
C LEU A 44 8.02 -3.37 13.13
N ALA A 45 7.45 -3.62 11.96
CA ALA A 45 6.79 -4.88 11.64
C ALA A 45 7.78 -6.02 11.29
N GLY A 46 9.09 -5.76 11.27
CA GLY A 46 10.14 -6.74 11.00
C GLY A 46 10.34 -7.05 9.51
N ASP A 47 9.95 -6.15 8.61
CA ASP A 47 10.16 -6.34 7.17
C ASP A 47 11.66 -6.24 6.81
N ALA A 48 12.22 -7.33 6.27
CA ALA A 48 13.61 -7.42 5.82
C ALA A 48 13.73 -7.51 4.28
N SER A 49 12.77 -6.95 3.55
CA SER A 49 12.76 -7.03 2.08
C SER A 49 13.93 -6.26 1.48
N VAL A 50 14.57 -6.81 0.46
CA VAL A 50 15.62 -6.12 -0.32
C VAL A 50 15.40 -6.21 -1.83
N ASP A 51 14.32 -6.87 -2.24
CA ASP A 51 13.92 -7.05 -3.63
C ASP A 51 12.84 -6.02 -4.05
N ALA A 52 12.25 -6.20 -5.23
CA ALA A 52 11.16 -5.33 -5.72
C ALA A 52 9.95 -5.25 -4.76
N SER A 53 9.80 -6.20 -3.82
CA SER A 53 8.77 -6.13 -2.78
C SER A 53 9.03 -5.01 -1.78
N TRP A 54 10.28 -4.56 -1.60
CA TRP A 54 10.64 -3.42 -0.75
C TRP A 54 9.85 -2.15 -1.13
N TYR A 55 9.81 -1.84 -2.43
CA TYR A 55 9.09 -0.68 -2.97
C TYR A 55 7.57 -0.86 -2.86
N SER A 56 7.06 -2.01 -3.29
CA SER A 56 5.61 -2.23 -3.35
C SER A 56 4.98 -2.32 -1.96
N LYS A 57 5.67 -2.87 -0.95
CA LYS A 57 5.20 -2.89 0.44
C LYS A 57 5.11 -1.48 1.03
N ARG A 58 6.15 -0.66 0.87
CA ARG A 58 6.17 0.73 1.35
C ARG A 58 5.09 1.57 0.69
N MET A 59 4.94 1.44 -0.62
CA MET A 59 3.88 2.11 -1.37
C MET A 59 2.48 1.66 -0.92
N ALA A 60 2.29 0.36 -0.64
CA ALA A 60 1.01 -0.15 -0.14
C ALA A 60 0.68 0.42 1.25
N VAL A 61 1.64 0.44 2.18
CA VAL A 61 1.46 1.02 3.52
C VAL A 61 1.15 2.52 3.42
N ALA A 62 1.90 3.26 2.62
CA ALA A 62 1.68 4.69 2.37
C ALA A 62 0.26 4.97 1.86
N ALA A 63 -0.18 4.20 0.86
CA ALA A 63 -1.51 4.35 0.27
C ALA A 63 -2.63 4.00 1.26
N VAL A 64 -2.46 2.92 2.04
CA VAL A 64 -3.41 2.52 3.09
C VAL A 64 -3.49 3.61 4.17
N TYR A 65 -2.34 4.14 4.61
CA TYR A 65 -2.28 5.20 5.61
C TYR A 65 -2.96 6.48 5.12
N ALA A 66 -2.52 7.04 3.99
CA ALA A 66 -3.02 8.30 3.46
C ALA A 66 -4.53 8.25 3.16
N SER A 67 -5.01 7.13 2.60
CA SER A 67 -6.45 6.97 2.36
C SER A 67 -7.26 6.85 3.66
N SER A 68 -6.71 6.22 4.70
CA SER A 68 -7.37 6.10 6.00
C SER A 68 -7.36 7.43 6.76
N GLU A 69 -6.28 8.20 6.66
CA GLU A 69 -6.18 9.56 7.20
C GLU A 69 -7.21 10.49 6.55
N PHE A 70 -7.40 10.36 5.23
CA PHE A 70 -8.46 11.09 4.53
C PHE A 70 -9.87 10.69 5.03
N VAL A 71 -10.16 9.39 5.20
CA VAL A 71 -11.45 8.94 5.76
C VAL A 71 -11.66 9.45 7.18
N MET A 72 -10.61 9.46 8.00
CA MET A 72 -10.63 9.97 9.36
C MET A 72 -11.10 11.43 9.44
N THR A 73 -10.80 12.27 8.44
CA THR A 73 -11.28 13.67 8.42
C THR A 73 -12.81 13.79 8.45
N ARG A 74 -13.53 12.78 7.94
CA ARG A 74 -14.99 12.77 7.83
C ARG A 74 -15.66 11.82 8.82
N ASP A 75 -14.89 11.10 9.62
CA ASP A 75 -15.40 10.11 10.55
C ASP A 75 -16.03 10.79 11.78
N THR A 76 -17.32 10.57 12.00
CA THR A 76 -18.06 11.05 13.18
C THR A 76 -18.42 9.93 14.15
N SER A 77 -18.01 8.70 13.85
CA SER A 77 -18.27 7.53 14.69
C SER A 77 -17.46 7.56 15.98
N ALA A 78 -18.02 6.98 17.05
CA ALA A 78 -17.33 6.88 18.33
C ALA A 78 -16.04 6.06 18.18
N GLY A 79 -14.92 6.62 18.63
CA GLY A 79 -13.63 5.93 18.62
C GLY A 79 -13.03 5.66 17.24
N LEU A 80 -13.46 6.37 16.18
CA LEU A 80 -13.01 6.18 14.80
C LEU A 80 -13.33 4.80 14.22
N ARG A 81 -14.47 4.22 14.60
CA ARG A 81 -14.91 2.89 14.17
C ARG A 81 -14.99 2.76 12.65
N ASP A 82 -15.52 3.78 11.96
CA ASP A 82 -15.67 3.74 10.50
C ASP A 82 -14.31 3.79 9.79
N THR A 83 -13.36 4.55 10.34
CA THR A 83 -11.96 4.57 9.89
C THR A 83 -11.28 3.21 10.11
N GLU A 84 -11.52 2.56 11.26
CA GLU A 84 -10.96 1.24 11.56
C GLU A 84 -11.48 0.15 10.61
N GLU A 85 -12.79 0.18 10.33
CA GLU A 85 -13.42 -0.72 9.36
C GLU A 85 -12.89 -0.47 7.94
N PHE A 86 -12.73 0.79 7.55
CA PHE A 86 -12.13 1.15 6.28
C PHE A 86 -10.67 0.66 6.17
N LEU A 87 -9.86 0.89 7.21
CA LEU A 87 -8.47 0.45 7.25
C LEU A 87 -8.38 -1.08 7.06
N SER A 88 -9.23 -1.82 7.77
CA SER A 88 -9.29 -3.28 7.72
C SER A 88 -9.62 -3.80 6.33
N ARG A 89 -10.62 -3.18 5.67
CA ARG A 89 -10.95 -3.49 4.27
C ARG A 89 -9.79 -3.19 3.33
N ARG A 90 -9.10 -2.06 3.51
CA ARG A 90 -7.99 -1.69 2.62
C ARG A 90 -6.78 -2.60 2.75
N TRP A 91 -6.53 -3.13 3.93
CA TRP A 91 -5.55 -4.21 4.11
C TRP A 91 -5.97 -5.51 3.44
N ALA A 92 -7.25 -5.87 3.47
CA ALA A 92 -7.76 -7.02 2.75
C ALA A 92 -7.61 -6.85 1.23
N ASP A 93 -7.92 -5.66 0.70
CA ASP A 93 -7.73 -5.33 -0.71
C ASP A 93 -6.26 -5.43 -1.13
N ALA A 94 -5.33 -4.90 -0.33
CA ALA A 94 -3.91 -4.97 -0.60
C ALA A 94 -3.41 -6.43 -0.69
N ARG A 95 -3.89 -7.31 0.18
CA ARG A 95 -3.59 -8.75 0.12
C ARG A 95 -4.19 -9.39 -1.12
N ALA A 96 -5.47 -9.12 -1.42
CA ALA A 96 -6.13 -9.66 -2.59
C ALA A 96 -5.46 -9.24 -3.91
N VAL A 97 -4.98 -7.99 -4.01
CA VAL A 97 -4.22 -7.51 -5.17
C VAL A 97 -2.89 -8.25 -5.30
N LYS A 98 -2.15 -8.41 -4.20
CA LYS A 98 -0.89 -9.18 -4.19
C LYS A 98 -1.11 -10.62 -4.67
N ASP A 99 -2.16 -11.28 -4.17
CA ASP A 99 -2.45 -12.67 -4.50
C ASP A 99 -2.84 -12.83 -5.97
N LYS A 100 -3.68 -11.93 -6.49
CA LYS A 100 -4.04 -11.89 -7.92
C LYS A 100 -2.82 -11.67 -8.81
N LEU A 101 -1.93 -10.76 -8.45
CA LEU A 101 -0.69 -10.51 -9.19
C LEU A 101 0.23 -11.73 -9.17
N SER A 102 0.35 -12.42 -8.04
CA SER A 102 1.11 -13.67 -7.94
C SER A 102 0.51 -14.76 -8.83
N GLY A 103 -0.81 -14.92 -8.84
CA GLY A 103 -1.50 -15.87 -9.70
C GLY A 103 -1.27 -15.60 -11.19
N VAL A 104 -1.32 -14.33 -11.62
CA VAL A 104 -1.03 -13.94 -13.02
C VAL A 104 0.42 -14.27 -13.40
N LYS A 105 1.39 -13.97 -12.52
CA LYS A 105 2.80 -14.34 -12.74
C LYS A 105 2.99 -15.84 -12.89
N GLN A 106 2.33 -16.63 -12.05
CA GLN A 106 2.39 -18.10 -12.12
C GLN A 106 1.78 -18.64 -13.42
N CYS A 107 0.63 -18.10 -13.83
CA CYS A 107 -0.03 -18.48 -15.09
C CYS A 107 0.86 -18.17 -16.32
N LEU A 108 1.44 -16.96 -16.37
CA LEU A 108 2.36 -16.57 -17.43
C LEU A 108 3.61 -17.46 -17.46
N GLY A 109 4.18 -17.78 -16.30
CA GLY A 109 5.30 -18.72 -16.20
C GLY A 109 4.96 -20.11 -16.75
N PHE A 110 3.78 -20.63 -16.40
CA PHE A 110 3.30 -21.92 -16.89
C PHE A 110 3.04 -21.96 -18.40
N LEU A 111 2.42 -20.90 -18.94
CA LEU A 111 2.21 -20.77 -20.40
C LEU A 111 3.55 -20.66 -21.14
N GLY A 112 4.49 -19.90 -20.59
CA GLY A 112 5.84 -19.79 -21.14
C GLY A 112 6.56 -21.14 -21.18
N SER A 113 6.58 -21.89 -20.07
CA SER A 113 7.22 -23.20 -20.04
C SER A 113 6.56 -24.22 -20.96
N THR A 114 5.22 -24.16 -21.08
CA THR A 114 4.48 -25.04 -21.99
C THR A 114 4.77 -24.71 -23.45
N ALA A 115 4.80 -23.43 -23.82
CA ALA A 115 5.15 -23.00 -25.16
C ALA A 115 6.58 -23.40 -25.56
N VAL A 116 7.54 -23.24 -24.64
CA VAL A 116 8.93 -23.70 -24.85
C VAL A 116 9.00 -25.22 -24.99
N GLY A 117 8.29 -25.97 -24.14
CA GLY A 117 8.22 -27.43 -24.21
C GLY A 117 7.66 -27.93 -25.54
N LEU A 118 6.57 -27.32 -26.01
CA LEU A 118 5.98 -27.62 -27.32
C LEU A 118 6.92 -27.26 -28.48
N GLY A 119 7.60 -26.11 -28.41
CA GLY A 119 8.59 -25.71 -29.41
C GLY A 119 9.77 -26.69 -29.51
N ARG A 120 10.30 -27.13 -28.37
CA ARG A 120 11.40 -28.12 -28.32
C ARG A 120 10.97 -29.49 -28.84
N SER A 121 9.72 -29.90 -28.58
CA SER A 121 9.14 -31.13 -29.14
C SER A 121 8.98 -31.10 -30.66
N TRP A 122 8.85 -29.92 -31.26
CA TRP A 122 8.71 -29.75 -32.72
C TRP A 122 10.06 -29.59 -33.44
N GLY A 123 11.18 -29.76 -32.73
CA GLY A 123 12.53 -29.72 -33.31
C GLY A 123 13.10 -28.32 -33.51
N LEU A 124 12.46 -27.27 -33.00
CA LEU A 124 13.07 -25.93 -32.92
C LEU A 124 14.25 -25.98 -31.94
N LYS A 125 15.46 -25.65 -32.43
CA LYS A 125 16.62 -25.37 -31.57
C LYS A 125 16.42 -24.00 -30.92
N LEU A 126 15.68 -23.98 -29.81
CA LEU A 126 15.62 -22.89 -28.84
C LEU A 126 16.60 -23.18 -27.71
#